data_AF-A0A8D0G6I3-F1
#
_entry.id   AF-A0A8D0G6I3-F1
#
_cell.length_a   1.000
_cell.length_b   1.000
_cell.length_c   1.000
_cell.angle_alpha   90.00
_cell.angle_beta   90.00
_cell.angle_gamma   90.00
#
_symmetry.space_group_name_H-M   'P 1'
#
loop_
_entity.id
_entity.type
_entity.pdbx_description
1 polymer ?
#
loop_
_entity_poly.entity_id
_entity_poly.type
_entity_poly.pdbx_seq_one_letter_code
_entity_poly.pdbx_strand_id
1 'polypeptide(L)'
;MNRGRSARGAAEPGSSSAPGFGVLSSAQLRSLLQDETKLQRVVRLSRKFQSLQLERETCLASNYTLAKQNLSLQPQLENGKASLAIKYQELQELQEACREKQQCLGKCPIPWSPQSALHQLRAELDGVEAEAEEQMERFLCWELPLDAFLELFQHSRALSHLRRTQLEKLQELLQKEKQPEPPAPCCEEQHTSPSKAVIPFPVPSAPPGHHLPPLGSPLHLIGHIPLLSPLPFRLQKPPHR
;
A
#
# COMPACT_ATOMS: atom_id res chain seq x y z
N MET A 1 -15.25 -5.42 -19.92
CA MET A 1 -16.18 -5.03 -21.00
C MET A 1 -16.78 -6.29 -21.60
N ASN A 2 -18.06 -6.58 -21.31
CA ASN A 2 -18.85 -7.55 -22.08
C ASN A 2 -20.33 -7.39 -21.69
N ARG A 3 -21.07 -6.59 -22.46
CA ARG A 3 -22.52 -6.74 -22.65
C ARG A 3 -22.89 -6.11 -23.97
N GLY A 4 -23.58 -6.88 -24.80
CA GLY A 4 -24.10 -6.41 -26.08
C GLY A 4 -24.79 -7.53 -26.85
N ARG A 5 -25.69 -8.26 -26.18
CA ARG A 5 -26.65 -9.13 -26.87
C ARG A 5 -27.71 -8.21 -27.46
N SER A 6 -27.75 -8.08 -28.78
CA SER A 6 -28.88 -7.47 -29.48
C SER A 6 -29.38 -8.43 -30.55
N ALA A 7 -30.66 -8.74 -30.45
CA ALA A 7 -31.38 -9.67 -31.29
C ALA A 7 -31.76 -9.05 -32.63
N ARG A 8 -31.63 -9.83 -33.71
CA ARG A 8 -32.40 -9.77 -34.97
C ARG A 8 -31.89 -10.96 -35.80
N GLY A 9 -32.64 -12.03 -36.01
CA GLY A 9 -33.91 -12.01 -36.73
C GLY A 9 -33.61 -12.33 -38.20
N ALA A 10 -33.47 -13.62 -38.53
CA ALA A 10 -33.44 -14.09 -39.91
C ALA A 10 -33.82 -15.58 -40.00
N ALA A 11 -35.06 -15.80 -40.44
CA ALA A 11 -35.56 -16.95 -41.19
C ALA A 11 -35.37 -18.36 -40.61
N GLU A 12 -36.39 -18.85 -39.89
CA GLU A 12 -36.74 -20.27 -39.84
C GLU A 12 -37.20 -20.71 -41.25
N PRO A 13 -36.50 -21.64 -41.93
CA PRO A 13 -37.04 -22.23 -43.13
C PRO A 13 -38.10 -23.25 -42.72
N GLY A 14 -39.34 -22.97 -43.11
CA GLY A 14 -40.37 -23.94 -43.45
C GLY A 14 -40.59 -25.10 -42.49
N SER A 15 -41.68 -25.02 -41.73
CA SER A 15 -42.64 -26.13 -41.53
C SER A 15 -42.09 -27.52 -41.87
N SER A 16 -41.20 -28.04 -41.02
CA SER A 16 -40.75 -29.41 -41.13
C SER A 16 -41.93 -30.28 -40.67
N SER A 17 -42.60 -30.84 -41.67
CA SER A 17 -43.65 -31.86 -41.55
C SER A 17 -43.41 -32.75 -40.34
N ALA A 18 -44.46 -32.92 -39.52
CA ALA A 18 -44.45 -33.85 -38.42
C ALA A 18 -43.89 -35.22 -38.86
N PRO A 19 -43.12 -35.91 -38.01
CA PRO A 19 -42.43 -37.13 -38.40
C PRO A 19 -43.49 -38.21 -38.70
N GLY A 20 -43.64 -38.60 -39.97
CA GLY A 20 -44.28 -39.84 -40.39
C GLY A 20 -45.76 -40.08 -40.06
N PHE A 21 -46.45 -39.20 -39.32
CA PHE A 21 -47.83 -39.45 -38.89
C PHE A 21 -48.84 -39.46 -40.04
N GLY A 22 -48.50 -38.87 -41.19
CA GLY A 22 -49.34 -38.88 -42.39
C GLY A 22 -49.51 -40.27 -43.03
N VAL A 23 -48.73 -41.26 -42.61
CA VAL A 23 -48.79 -42.66 -43.13
C VAL A 23 -49.72 -43.54 -42.28
N LEU A 24 -50.22 -43.05 -41.14
CA LEU A 24 -51.01 -43.85 -40.20
C LEU A 24 -52.52 -43.73 -40.48
N SER A 25 -53.26 -44.83 -40.31
CA SER A 25 -54.73 -44.84 -40.45
C SER A 25 -55.42 -44.19 -39.23
N SER A 26 -56.69 -43.78 -39.38
CA SER A 26 -57.44 -43.11 -38.30
C SER A 26 -57.63 -43.97 -37.04
N ALA A 27 -57.63 -45.30 -37.17
CA ALA A 27 -57.67 -46.22 -36.04
C ALA A 27 -56.31 -46.31 -35.33
N GLN A 28 -55.21 -46.30 -36.10
CA GLN A 28 -53.84 -46.32 -35.56
C GLN A 28 -53.49 -45.03 -34.82
N LEU A 29 -53.92 -43.87 -35.33
CA LEU A 29 -53.75 -42.58 -34.65
C LEU A 29 -54.53 -42.53 -33.34
N ARG A 30 -55.77 -43.06 -33.30
CA ARG A 30 -56.57 -43.15 -32.06
C ARG A 30 -55.95 -44.08 -31.03
N SER A 31 -55.43 -45.23 -31.46
CA SER A 31 -54.69 -46.14 -30.57
C SER A 31 -53.39 -45.52 -30.04
N LEU A 32 -52.68 -44.76 -30.87
CA LEU A 32 -51.46 -44.06 -30.46
C LEU A 32 -51.75 -42.94 -29.45
N LEU A 33 -52.84 -42.18 -29.65
CA LEU A 33 -53.29 -41.14 -28.71
C LEU A 33 -53.70 -41.70 -27.35
N GLN A 34 -54.22 -42.94 -27.30
CA GLN A 34 -54.56 -43.62 -26.06
C GLN A 34 -53.34 -44.26 -25.37
N ASP A 35 -52.21 -44.38 -26.04
CA ASP A 35 -50.97 -44.98 -25.52
C ASP A 35 -49.91 -43.91 -25.24
N GLU A 36 -50.00 -43.34 -24.05
CA GLU A 36 -49.04 -42.38 -23.47
C GLU A 36 -47.58 -42.83 -23.62
N THR A 37 -47.28 -44.13 -23.44
CA THR A 37 -45.91 -44.63 -23.46
C THR A 37 -45.32 -44.59 -24.88
N LYS A 38 -46.12 -44.89 -25.90
CA LYS A 38 -45.72 -44.76 -27.30
C LYS A 38 -45.55 -43.30 -27.68
N LEU A 39 -46.43 -42.41 -27.22
CA LEU A 39 -46.32 -40.97 -27.47
C LEU A 39 -45.04 -40.40 -26.84
N GLN A 40 -44.74 -40.74 -25.59
CA GLN A 40 -43.50 -40.36 -24.91
C GLN A 40 -42.26 -40.87 -25.65
N ARG A 41 -42.29 -42.09 -26.20
CA ARG A 41 -41.20 -42.63 -27.01
C ARG A 41 -40.99 -41.80 -28.29
N VAL A 42 -42.07 -41.44 -28.99
CA VAL A 42 -41.98 -40.59 -30.18
C VAL A 42 -41.45 -39.19 -29.84
N VAL A 43 -41.88 -38.61 -28.72
CA VAL A 43 -41.35 -37.32 -28.24
C VAL A 43 -39.86 -37.42 -27.91
N ARG A 44 -39.41 -38.47 -27.22
CA ARG A 44 -37.99 -38.70 -26.92
C ARG A 44 -37.13 -38.88 -28.16
N LEU A 45 -37.70 -39.49 -29.21
CA LEU A 45 -37.04 -39.66 -30.50
C LEU A 45 -37.13 -38.41 -31.39
N SER A 46 -37.91 -37.39 -31.00
CA SER A 46 -38.01 -36.16 -31.76
C SER A 46 -36.69 -35.39 -31.75
N ARG A 47 -36.32 -34.84 -32.91
CA ARG A 47 -35.11 -34.01 -33.06
C ARG A 47 -35.07 -32.84 -32.08
N LYS A 48 -36.23 -32.21 -31.83
CA LYS A 48 -36.35 -31.09 -30.88
C LYS A 48 -36.00 -31.52 -29.45
N PHE A 49 -36.55 -32.65 -29.00
CA PHE A 49 -36.26 -33.16 -27.66
C PHE A 49 -34.79 -33.59 -27.52
N GLN A 50 -34.23 -34.28 -28.51
CA GLN A 50 -32.81 -34.67 -28.50
C GLN A 50 -31.87 -33.46 -28.49
N SER A 51 -32.19 -32.40 -29.25
CA SER A 51 -31.42 -31.14 -29.25
C SER A 51 -31.42 -30.47 -27.88
N LEU A 52 -32.57 -30.38 -27.23
CA LEU A 52 -32.68 -29.81 -25.88
C LEU A 52 -31.95 -30.66 -24.84
N GLN A 53 -32.01 -31.99 -24.97
CA GLN A 53 -31.29 -32.90 -24.10
C GLN A 53 -29.76 -32.70 -24.22
N LEU A 54 -29.26 -32.58 -25.45
CA LEU A 54 -27.84 -32.32 -25.70
C LEU A 54 -27.43 -30.94 -25.15
N GLU A 55 -28.25 -29.91 -25.35
CA GLU A 55 -28.00 -28.57 -24.80
C GLU A 55 -27.94 -28.61 -23.27
N ARG A 56 -28.86 -29.32 -22.62
CA ARG A 56 -28.85 -29.55 -21.17
C ARG A 56 -27.55 -30.22 -20.73
N GLU A 57 -27.13 -31.29 -21.38
CA GLU A 57 -25.91 -32.02 -21.03
C GLU A 57 -24.67 -31.15 -21.22
N THR A 58 -24.63 -30.36 -22.30
CA THR A 58 -23.55 -29.40 -22.56
C THR A 58 -23.49 -28.32 -21.49
N CYS A 59 -24.63 -27.75 -21.10
CA CYS A 59 -24.72 -26.77 -20.03
C CYS A 59 -24.31 -27.35 -18.67
N LEU A 60 -24.73 -28.58 -18.35
CA LEU A 60 -24.35 -29.27 -17.11
C LEU A 60 -22.85 -29.56 -17.07
N ALA A 61 -22.27 -30.04 -18.17
CA ALA A 61 -20.83 -30.26 -18.27
C ALA A 61 -20.04 -28.95 -18.08
N SER A 62 -20.48 -27.86 -18.72
CA SER A 62 -19.87 -26.54 -18.56
C SER A 62 -20.02 -26.00 -17.13
N ASN A 63 -21.18 -26.15 -16.50
CA ASN A 63 -21.38 -25.73 -15.12
C ASN A 63 -20.48 -26.53 -14.16
N TYR A 64 -20.37 -27.84 -14.38
CA TYR A 64 -19.51 -28.71 -13.58
C TYR A 64 -18.04 -28.33 -13.69
N THR A 65 -17.53 -28.05 -14.90
CA THR A 65 -16.14 -27.63 -15.08
C THR A 65 -15.87 -26.28 -14.41
N LEU A 66 -16.78 -25.31 -14.55
CA LEU A 66 -16.68 -24.02 -13.86
C LEU A 66 -16.74 -24.17 -12.33
N ALA A 67 -17.63 -25.01 -11.80
CA ALA A 67 -17.72 -25.26 -10.36
C ALA A 67 -16.42 -25.87 -9.83
N LYS A 68 -15.84 -26.84 -10.55
CA LYS A 68 -14.56 -27.44 -10.19
C LYS A 68 -13.42 -26.43 -10.23
N GLN A 69 -13.38 -25.57 -11.23
CA GLN A 69 -12.40 -24.47 -11.30
C GLN A 69 -12.58 -23.48 -10.15
N ASN A 70 -13.80 -23.04 -9.87
CA ASN A 70 -14.09 -22.13 -8.76
C ASN A 70 -13.63 -22.70 -7.41
N LEU A 71 -13.94 -23.97 -7.15
CA LEU A 71 -13.47 -24.68 -5.94
C LEU A 71 -11.95 -24.76 -5.87
N SER A 72 -11.26 -24.93 -7.01
CA SER A 72 -9.79 -24.94 -7.05
C SER A 72 -9.15 -23.56 -6.80
N LEU A 73 -9.85 -22.48 -7.14
CA LEU A 73 -9.37 -21.10 -6.95
C LEU A 73 -9.66 -20.56 -5.55
N GLN A 74 -10.70 -21.08 -4.90
CA GLN A 74 -11.08 -20.70 -3.53
C GLN A 74 -9.90 -20.68 -2.54
N PRO A 75 -9.08 -21.74 -2.41
CA PRO A 75 -7.95 -21.72 -1.47
C PRO A 75 -6.91 -20.66 -1.82
N GLN A 76 -6.67 -20.38 -3.10
CA GLN A 76 -5.72 -19.33 -3.51
C GLN A 76 -6.23 -17.95 -3.11
N LEU A 77 -7.53 -17.69 -3.27
CA LEU A 77 -8.16 -16.44 -2.84
C LEU A 77 -8.18 -16.28 -1.32
N GLU A 78 -8.48 -17.35 -0.59
CA GLU A 78 -8.47 -17.35 0.87
C GLU A 78 -7.06 -17.12 1.41
N ASN A 79 -6.05 -17.81 0.85
CA ASN A 79 -4.65 -17.58 1.18
C ASN A 79 -4.22 -16.15 0.86
N GLY A 80 -4.57 -15.63 -0.32
CA GLY A 80 -4.27 -14.25 -0.71
C GLY A 80 -4.90 -13.22 0.23
N LYS A 81 -6.15 -13.44 0.66
CA LYS A 81 -6.81 -12.60 1.67
C LYS A 81 -6.10 -12.66 3.02
N ALA A 82 -5.71 -13.85 3.47
CA ALA A 82 -4.98 -14.02 4.73
C ALA A 82 -3.61 -13.33 4.68
N SER A 83 -2.83 -13.54 3.60
CA SER A 83 -1.55 -12.86 3.40
C SER A 83 -1.69 -11.35 3.37
N LEU A 84 -2.72 -10.83 2.70
CA LEU A 84 -3.00 -9.40 2.66
C LEU A 84 -3.36 -8.85 4.05
N ALA A 85 -4.18 -9.56 4.81
CA ALA A 85 -4.53 -9.20 6.18
C ALA A 85 -3.28 -9.12 7.09
N ILE A 86 -2.37 -10.09 6.97
CA ILE A 86 -1.08 -10.08 7.67
C ILE A 86 -0.28 -8.82 7.29
N LYS A 87 -0.18 -8.48 6.00
CA LYS A 87 0.53 -7.27 5.56
C LYS A 87 -0.08 -5.98 6.07
N TYR A 88 -1.41 -5.89 6.14
CA TYR A 88 -2.06 -4.73 6.75
C TYR A 88 -1.78 -4.63 8.25
N GLN A 89 -1.74 -5.77 8.95
CA GLN A 89 -1.38 -5.80 10.37
C GLN A 89 0.07 -5.36 10.59
N GLU A 90 1.04 -5.90 9.83
CA GLU A 90 2.45 -5.49 9.89
C GLU A 90 2.61 -3.97 9.64
N LEU A 91 1.87 -3.42 8.68
CA LEU A 91 1.88 -1.99 8.37
C LEU A 91 1.36 -1.15 9.56
N GLN A 92 0.27 -1.60 10.19
CA GLN A 92 -0.29 -0.92 11.35
C GLN A 92 0.69 -0.92 12.52
N GLU A 93 1.31 -2.06 12.83
CA GLU A 93 2.34 -2.18 13.87
C GLU A 93 3.53 -1.24 13.59
N LEU A 94 3.99 -1.18 12.34
CA LEU A 94 5.06 -0.27 11.94
C LEU A 94 4.65 1.21 12.07
N GLN A 95 3.42 1.54 11.70
CA GLN A 95 2.88 2.90 11.83
C GLN A 95 2.79 3.32 13.30
N GLU A 96 2.32 2.43 14.18
CA GLU A 96 2.26 2.66 15.62
C GLU A 96 3.67 2.85 16.20
N ALA A 97 4.63 1.97 15.86
CA ALA A 97 6.02 2.11 16.27
C ALA A 97 6.66 3.42 15.78
N CYS A 98 6.38 3.84 14.55
CA CYS A 98 6.83 5.13 14.00
C CYS A 98 6.22 6.31 14.77
N ARG A 99 4.92 6.25 15.08
CA ARG A 99 4.22 7.28 15.84
C ARG A 99 4.76 7.38 17.26
N GLU A 100 5.04 6.27 17.92
CA GLU A 100 5.66 6.23 19.25
C GLU A 100 7.04 6.88 19.23
N LYS A 101 7.90 6.51 18.28
CA LYS A 101 9.23 7.13 18.11
C LYS A 101 9.10 8.64 17.88
N GLN A 102 8.17 9.08 17.04
CA GLN A 102 7.92 10.50 16.82
C GLN A 102 7.43 11.21 18.08
N GLN A 103 6.57 10.58 18.87
CA GLN A 103 6.11 11.14 20.15
C GLN A 103 7.26 11.25 21.16
N CYS A 104 8.14 10.25 21.22
CA CYS A 104 9.35 10.31 22.06
C CYS A 104 10.29 11.44 21.64
N LEU A 105 10.49 11.65 20.33
CA LEU A 105 11.26 12.79 19.82
C LEU A 105 10.60 14.14 20.15
N GLY A 106 9.26 14.21 20.08
CA GLY A 106 8.50 15.42 20.44
C GLY A 106 8.47 15.73 21.94
N LYS A 107 8.73 14.75 22.80
CA LYS A 107 8.85 14.93 24.26
C LYS A 107 10.22 15.43 24.69
N CYS A 108 11.23 15.38 23.82
CA CYS A 108 12.54 15.99 24.09
C CYS A 108 12.34 17.52 24.19
N PRO A 109 12.52 18.13 25.38
CA PRO A 109 12.20 19.55 25.59
C PRO A 109 13.18 20.50 24.88
N ILE A 110 14.31 19.96 24.41
CA ILE A 110 15.32 20.71 23.67
C ILE A 110 15.20 20.27 22.21
N PRO A 111 14.86 21.18 21.28
CA PRO A 111 15.01 20.88 19.87
C PRO A 111 16.48 20.54 19.66
N TRP A 112 16.78 19.33 19.20
CA TRP A 112 18.14 18.94 18.84
C TRP A 112 18.53 19.64 17.54
N SER A 113 18.70 20.96 17.62
CA SER A 113 19.17 21.80 16.53
C SER A 113 20.39 22.59 17.00
N PRO A 114 21.39 22.80 16.12
CA PRO A 114 22.54 23.64 16.45
C PRO A 114 22.14 25.05 16.90
N GLN A 115 21.03 25.58 16.39
CA GLN A 115 20.48 26.88 16.81
C GLN A 115 19.97 26.84 18.25
N SER A 116 19.31 25.77 18.68
CA SER A 116 18.85 25.63 20.07
C SER A 116 20.03 25.49 21.03
N ALA A 117 21.07 24.74 20.62
CA ALA A 117 22.32 24.65 21.37
C ALA A 117 23.01 26.02 21.53
N LEU A 118 23.01 26.85 20.48
CA LEU A 118 23.49 28.23 20.55
C LEU A 118 22.70 29.08 21.55
N HIS A 119 21.36 29.01 21.51
CA HIS A 119 20.51 29.75 22.43
C HIS A 119 20.73 29.33 23.88
N GLN A 120 20.82 28.02 24.13
CA GLN A 120 21.11 27.49 25.46
C GLN A 120 22.48 27.94 25.96
N LEU A 121 23.52 27.82 25.13
CA LEU A 121 24.88 28.23 25.50
C LEU A 121 24.98 29.72 25.79
N ARG A 122 24.20 30.55 25.09
CA ARG A 122 24.10 31.98 25.35
C ARG A 122 23.43 32.27 26.69
N ALA A 123 22.31 31.61 26.99
CA ALA A 123 21.62 31.75 28.27
C ALA A 123 22.49 31.28 29.44
N GLU A 124 23.25 30.18 29.27
CA GLU A 124 24.23 29.71 30.27
C GLU A 124 25.38 30.71 30.45
N LEU A 125 25.88 31.33 29.38
CA LEU A 125 26.90 32.38 29.46
C LEU A 125 26.37 33.60 30.23
N ASP A 126 25.20 34.11 29.85
CA ASP A 126 24.56 35.26 30.50
C ASP A 126 24.34 34.98 32.00
N GLY A 127 23.95 33.74 32.37
CA GLY A 127 23.79 33.32 33.76
C GLY A 127 25.10 33.32 34.55
N VAL A 128 26.18 32.75 33.99
CA VAL A 128 27.50 32.73 34.66
C VAL A 128 28.10 34.14 34.75
N GLU A 129 27.85 35.01 33.76
CA GLU A 129 28.26 36.42 33.83
C GLU A 129 27.50 37.16 34.94
N ALA A 130 26.19 36.95 35.08
CA ALA A 130 25.40 37.50 36.17
C ALA A 130 25.85 36.98 37.56
N GLU A 131 26.18 35.69 37.69
CA GLU A 131 26.75 35.14 38.92
C GLU A 131 28.08 35.79 39.29
N ALA A 132 28.94 36.08 38.30
CA ALA A 132 30.20 36.77 38.52
C ALA A 132 29.99 38.24 38.97
N GLU A 133 28.95 38.90 38.46
CA GLU A 133 28.54 40.24 38.91
C GLU A 133 28.01 40.20 40.35
N GLU A 134 27.14 39.25 40.70
CA GLU A 134 26.63 39.08 42.06
C GLU A 134 27.79 38.82 43.05
N GLN A 135 28.75 37.96 42.68
CA GLN A 135 29.95 37.71 43.49
C GLN A 135 30.76 38.99 43.74
N MET A 136 30.89 39.85 42.72
CA MET A 136 31.57 41.15 42.83
C MET A 136 30.80 42.09 43.76
N GLU A 137 29.48 42.21 43.58
CA GLU A 137 28.63 43.06 44.40
C GLU A 137 28.67 42.66 45.88
N ARG A 138 28.55 41.35 46.16
CA ARG A 138 28.62 40.80 47.52
C ARG A 138 29.98 41.04 48.17
N PHE A 139 31.07 40.94 47.41
CA PHE A 139 32.41 41.29 47.91
C PHE A 139 32.51 42.78 48.24
N LEU A 140 32.01 43.68 47.38
CA LEU A 140 32.00 45.13 47.63
C LEU A 140 31.13 45.52 48.84
N CYS A 141 30.09 44.75 49.12
CA CYS A 141 29.24 44.90 50.31
C CYS A 141 29.82 44.23 51.57
N TRP A 142 31.04 43.69 51.50
CA TRP A 142 31.71 42.95 52.59
C TRP A 142 30.97 41.69 53.06
N GLU A 143 30.06 41.15 52.24
CA GLU A 143 29.30 39.92 52.52
C GLU A 143 30.10 38.64 52.18
N LEU A 144 31.21 38.78 51.45
CA LEU A 144 32.06 37.69 51.01
C LEU A 144 33.53 38.01 51.37
N PRO A 145 34.23 37.13 52.12
CA PRO A 145 35.64 37.35 52.45
C PRO A 145 36.53 37.20 51.20
N LEU A 146 37.69 37.87 51.21
CA LEU A 146 38.59 37.97 50.06
C LEU A 146 38.96 36.60 49.48
N ASP A 147 39.37 35.65 50.31
CA ASP A 147 39.83 34.34 49.84
C ASP A 147 38.71 33.58 49.12
N ALA A 148 37.49 33.61 49.65
CA ALA A 148 36.32 32.98 49.03
C ALA A 148 35.88 33.71 47.74
N PHE A 149 35.96 35.04 47.71
CA PHE A 149 35.70 35.83 46.51
C PHE A 149 36.66 35.46 45.39
N LEU A 150 37.97 35.39 45.68
CA LEU A 150 38.98 35.08 44.67
C LEU A 150 38.74 33.70 44.05
N GLU A 151 38.42 32.68 44.83
CA GLU A 151 38.14 31.34 44.32
C GLU A 151 36.87 31.31 43.44
N LEU A 152 35.76 31.87 43.93
CA LEU A 152 34.48 31.86 43.23
C LEU A 152 34.51 32.72 41.95
N PHE A 153 35.10 33.90 42.02
CA PHE A 153 35.18 34.83 40.90
C PHE A 153 36.16 34.35 39.84
N GLN A 154 37.30 33.77 40.20
CA GLN A 154 38.18 33.14 39.22
C GLN A 154 37.49 31.96 38.53
N HIS A 155 36.73 31.16 39.28
CA HIS A 155 35.96 30.05 38.71
C HIS A 155 34.88 30.54 37.73
N SER A 156 34.04 31.50 38.11
CA SER A 156 32.98 32.05 37.25
C SER A 156 33.56 32.74 36.02
N ARG A 157 34.67 33.48 36.16
CA ARG A 157 35.39 34.09 35.03
C ARG A 157 35.96 33.06 34.07
N ALA A 158 36.62 32.02 34.58
CA ALA A 158 37.13 30.94 33.75
C ALA A 158 36.00 30.24 32.98
N LEU A 159 34.87 29.99 33.64
CA LEU A 159 33.70 29.38 33.03
C LEU A 159 33.05 30.28 31.96
N SER A 160 32.88 31.58 32.23
CA SER A 160 32.39 32.55 31.24
C SER A 160 33.27 32.58 29.99
N HIS A 161 34.59 32.69 30.13
CA HIS A 161 35.51 32.67 28.99
C HIS A 161 35.45 31.37 28.17
N LEU A 162 35.35 30.23 28.86
CA LEU A 162 35.18 28.94 28.20
C LEU A 162 33.87 28.90 27.39
N ARG A 163 32.74 29.31 27.99
CA ARG A 163 31.42 29.29 27.34
C ARG A 163 31.34 30.27 26.17
N ARG A 164 31.97 31.44 26.29
CA ARG A 164 32.12 32.41 25.20
C ARG A 164 32.91 31.85 24.03
N THR A 165 34.03 31.18 24.31
CA THR A 165 34.82 30.50 23.27
C THR A 165 34.00 29.40 22.59
N GLN A 166 33.27 28.60 23.36
CA GLN A 166 32.37 27.57 22.81
C GLN A 166 31.28 28.19 21.91
N LEU A 167 30.71 29.33 22.30
CA LEU A 167 29.68 30.04 21.54
C LEU A 167 30.24 30.54 20.21
N GLU A 168 31.39 31.19 20.23
CA GLU A 168 32.09 31.67 19.03
C GLU A 168 32.41 30.51 18.09
N LYS A 169 32.94 29.40 18.61
CA LYS A 169 33.26 28.22 17.80
C LYS A 169 32.03 27.56 17.18
N LEU A 170 30.93 27.46 17.92
CA LEU A 170 29.69 26.93 17.36
C LEU A 170 29.11 27.86 16.28
N GLN A 171 29.21 29.18 16.45
CA GLN A 171 28.81 30.16 15.43
C GLN A 171 29.67 30.07 14.17
N GLU A 172 31.00 29.95 14.31
CA GLU A 172 31.93 29.77 13.19
C GLU A 172 31.59 28.52 12.35
N LEU A 173 31.35 27.38 13.01
CA LEU A 173 30.99 26.13 12.34
C LEU A 173 29.69 26.26 11.54
N LEU A 174 28.66 26.88 12.13
CA LEU A 174 27.36 27.07 11.47
C LEU A 174 27.38 28.08 10.32
N GLN A 175 28.30 29.06 10.37
CA GLN A 175 28.51 29.99 9.24
C GLN A 175 29.26 29.31 8.09
N LYS A 176 30.26 28.48 8.41
CA LYS A 176 31.04 27.72 7.42
C LYS A 176 30.18 26.73 6.65
N GLU A 177 29.21 26.09 7.30
CA GLU A 177 28.27 25.17 6.66
C GLU A 177 27.28 25.87 5.70
N LYS A 178 27.01 27.18 5.90
CA LYS A 178 26.11 27.97 5.04
C LYS A 178 26.78 28.56 3.80
N GLN A 179 28.11 28.50 3.70
CA GLN A 179 28.84 28.94 2.53
C GLN A 179 28.77 27.83 1.47
N PRO A 180 28.15 28.05 0.29
CA PRO A 180 28.33 27.15 -0.85
C PRO A 180 29.81 27.19 -1.23
N GLU A 181 30.46 26.04 -1.34
CA GLU A 181 31.81 25.99 -1.94
C GLU A 181 31.76 26.71 -3.30
N PRO A 182 32.63 27.70 -3.56
CA PRO A 182 32.78 28.24 -4.91
C PRO A 182 33.32 27.12 -5.82
N PRO A 183 32.86 27.02 -7.08
CA PRO A 183 33.44 26.06 -8.02
C PRO A 183 34.92 26.37 -8.17
N ALA A 184 35.76 25.39 -7.83
CA ALA A 184 37.20 25.50 -7.95
C ALA A 184 37.58 25.94 -9.38
N PRO A 185 38.50 26.91 -9.55
CA PRO A 185 38.98 27.27 -10.87
C PRO A 185 39.75 26.09 -11.48
N CYS A 186 39.27 25.66 -12.65
CA CYS A 186 39.98 24.79 -13.57
C CYS A 186 41.40 25.34 -13.78
N CYS A 187 42.42 24.63 -13.29
CA CYS A 187 43.78 24.77 -13.78
C CYS A 187 44.10 23.54 -14.61
N GLU A 188 44.10 23.73 -15.93
CA GLU A 188 44.80 22.84 -16.84
C GLU A 188 46.30 22.94 -16.57
N GLU A 189 46.98 21.81 -16.45
CA GLU A 189 48.37 21.67 -16.90
C GLU A 189 48.66 20.20 -17.24
N GLN A 190 49.10 20.01 -18.48
CA GLN A 190 49.36 18.73 -19.15
C GLN A 190 50.74 18.21 -18.79
N HIS A 191 50.90 16.92 -18.44
CA HIS A 191 52.14 16.18 -18.68
C HIS A 191 51.91 14.65 -18.82
N THR A 192 51.97 14.18 -20.08
CA THR A 192 52.62 12.95 -20.62
C THR A 192 52.62 11.60 -19.86
N SER A 193 51.72 10.68 -20.31
CA SER A 193 51.93 9.25 -20.70
C SER A 193 52.38 8.16 -19.69
N PRO A 194 52.23 6.83 -19.99
CA PRO A 194 51.01 6.09 -20.35
C PRO A 194 50.80 4.77 -19.53
N SER A 195 49.67 4.10 -19.78
CA SER A 195 49.35 2.68 -19.50
C SER A 195 49.07 2.23 -18.06
N LYS A 196 47.78 2.00 -17.79
CA LYS A 196 47.30 0.70 -17.31
C LYS A 196 45.85 0.49 -17.76
N ALA A 197 45.62 -0.66 -18.39
CA ALA A 197 44.33 -1.11 -18.88
C ALA A 197 43.33 -1.27 -17.73
N VAL A 198 42.16 -0.66 -17.87
CA VAL A 198 40.96 -1.02 -17.11
C VAL A 198 39.83 -1.18 -18.11
N ILE A 199 39.26 -2.37 -18.09
CA ILE A 199 38.14 -2.84 -18.92
C ILE A 199 36.89 -2.05 -18.53
N PRO A 200 36.09 -1.51 -19.48
CA PRO A 200 34.81 -0.88 -19.14
C PRO A 200 33.76 -1.97 -18.93
N PHE A 201 33.22 -2.06 -17.70
CA PHE A 201 31.93 -2.71 -17.49
C PHE A 201 30.81 -1.79 -18.00
N PRO A 202 29.83 -2.30 -18.77
CA PRO A 202 28.69 -1.50 -19.21
C PRO A 202 27.72 -1.31 -18.04
N VAL A 203 27.48 -0.05 -17.67
CA VAL A 203 26.40 0.35 -16.75
C VAL A 203 25.09 0.42 -17.55
N PRO A 204 23.98 -0.21 -17.12
CA PRO A 204 22.70 -0.04 -17.78
C PRO A 204 22.13 1.35 -17.49
N SER A 205 21.77 2.08 -18.54
CA SER A 205 21.05 3.35 -18.47
C SER A 205 19.73 3.21 -17.69
N ALA A 206 19.52 4.09 -16.72
CA ALA A 206 18.25 4.23 -16.01
C ALA A 206 17.16 4.80 -16.94
N PRO A 207 15.89 4.33 -16.85
CA PRO A 207 14.79 4.92 -17.59
C PRO A 207 14.32 6.24 -16.96
N PRO A 208 13.75 7.17 -17.75
CA PRO A 208 13.31 8.48 -17.27
C PRO A 208 12.07 8.39 -16.36
N GLY A 209 11.97 9.37 -15.46
CA GLY A 209 11.10 9.38 -14.29
C GLY A 209 9.62 9.07 -14.53
N HIS A 210 9.08 8.23 -13.64
CA HIS A 210 7.66 8.19 -13.34
C HIS A 210 7.39 8.98 -12.07
N HIS A 211 6.59 10.02 -12.23
CA HIS A 211 6.06 10.89 -11.19
C HIS A 211 5.38 10.04 -10.09
N LEU A 212 5.91 10.09 -8.87
CA LEU A 212 5.20 9.60 -7.70
C LEU A 212 4.04 10.57 -7.39
N PRO A 213 2.80 10.09 -7.23
CA PRO A 213 1.72 10.96 -6.78
C PRO A 213 1.88 11.26 -5.29
N PRO A 214 1.41 12.44 -4.83
CA PRO A 214 1.61 12.89 -3.46
C PRO A 214 0.83 12.07 -2.44
N LEU A 215 1.47 11.94 -1.28
CA LEU A 215 0.97 11.38 -0.03
C LEU A 215 -0.29 12.13 0.41
N GLY A 216 -1.42 11.42 0.55
CA GLY A 216 -2.62 11.95 1.21
C GLY A 216 -3.86 11.98 0.33
N SER A 217 -4.54 10.85 0.20
CA SER A 217 -5.99 10.80 -0.04
C SER A 217 -6.52 9.45 0.43
N PRO A 218 -7.64 9.40 1.18
CA PRO A 218 -8.25 8.15 1.60
C PRO A 218 -8.74 7.43 0.35
N LEU A 219 -8.33 6.17 0.19
CA LEU A 219 -8.86 5.30 -0.87
C LEU A 219 -10.37 5.16 -0.66
N HIS A 220 -11.14 6.00 -1.35
CA HIS A 220 -12.56 5.75 -1.56
C HIS A 220 -12.63 4.44 -2.34
N LEU A 221 -13.14 3.42 -1.64
CA LEU A 221 -13.45 2.10 -2.16
C LEU A 221 -14.49 2.26 -3.27
N ILE A 222 -14.03 2.51 -4.49
CA ILE A 222 -14.87 2.56 -5.68
C ILE A 222 -15.28 1.14 -6.04
N GLY A 223 -16.59 0.93 -6.00
CA GLY A 223 -17.26 -0.12 -6.73
C GLY A 223 -17.50 -1.38 -5.92
N HIS A 224 -18.67 -1.42 -5.29
CA HIS A 224 -19.39 -2.64 -4.97
C HIS A 224 -19.24 -3.67 -6.09
N ILE A 225 -18.42 -4.71 -5.86
CA ILE A 225 -18.65 -5.99 -6.50
C ILE A 225 -19.81 -6.60 -5.70
N PRO A 226 -20.97 -6.89 -6.31
CA PRO A 226 -21.97 -7.67 -5.63
C PRO A 226 -21.35 -9.04 -5.39
N LEU A 227 -20.91 -9.27 -4.15
CA LEU A 227 -20.61 -10.59 -3.66
C LEU A 227 -21.89 -11.41 -3.88
N LEU A 228 -21.87 -12.28 -4.89
CA LEU A 228 -22.78 -13.41 -4.95
C LEU A 228 -22.41 -14.31 -3.77
N SER A 229 -22.88 -13.95 -2.58
CA SER A 229 -23.06 -14.90 -1.49
C SER A 229 -24.04 -15.96 -2.00
N PRO A 230 -23.66 -17.25 -2.06
CA PRO A 230 -24.62 -18.29 -2.35
C PRO A 230 -25.67 -18.26 -1.25
N LEU A 231 -26.91 -17.95 -1.64
CA LEU A 231 -28.08 -18.02 -0.77
C LEU A 231 -28.11 -19.44 -0.18
N PRO A 232 -28.16 -19.62 1.16
CA PRO A 232 -28.24 -20.97 1.72
C PRO A 232 -29.50 -21.64 1.20
N PHE A 233 -29.33 -22.81 0.59
CA PHE A 233 -30.45 -23.66 0.20
C PHE A 233 -31.38 -23.83 1.39
N ARG A 234 -32.60 -23.29 1.28
CA ARG A 234 -33.65 -23.48 2.25
C ARG A 234 -34.02 -24.97 2.22
N LEU A 235 -33.45 -25.75 3.13
CA LEU A 235 -33.81 -27.15 3.35
C LEU A 235 -35.29 -27.16 3.80
N GLN A 236 -36.22 -27.39 2.88
CA GLN A 236 -37.58 -27.75 3.27
C GLN A 236 -37.51 -29.14 3.92
N LYS A 237 -37.69 -29.16 5.24
CA LYS A 237 -37.95 -30.38 6.01
C LYS A 237 -39.25 -31.00 5.49
N PRO A 238 -39.32 -32.33 5.27
CA PRO A 238 -40.57 -32.98 4.91
C PRO A 238 -41.53 -32.93 6.12
N PRO A 239 -42.85 -32.81 5.90
CA PRO A 239 -43.81 -32.92 7.00
C PRO A 239 -43.81 -34.36 7.52
N HIS A 240 -43.61 -34.48 8.84
CA HIS A 240 -43.90 -35.71 9.56
C HIS A 240 -45.42 -35.84 9.73
N ARG A 241 -45.91 -36.97 9.23
CA ARG A 241 -47.16 -37.66 9.56
C ARG A 241 -48.48 -37.07 9.04
#